data_AF-A0A246BF85-F1
#
_entry.id   AF-A0A246BF85-F1
#
_cell.length_a   1.000
_cell.length_b   1.000
_cell.length_c   1.000
_cell.angle_alpha   90.00
_cell.angle_beta   90.00
_cell.angle_gamma   90.00
#
_symmetry.space_group_name_H-M   'P 1'
#
loop_
_entity.id
_entity.type
_entity.pdbx_description
1 polymer ?
#
loop_
_entity_poly.entity_id
_entity_poly.type
_entity_poly.pdbx_seq_one_letter_code
_entity_poly.pdbx_strand_id
1 'polypeptide(L)'
;MGEAKRRKQLGLMPTVYPFDATMDADGTLTFTRAPEDAAHRELIAGALQRSQPYGAAWESQYRTLHVMHGRVDRFLETAEDVQSIPVPALRRLSGELALGRVGEGSETTGRFLPVEGGAVRLREVQHSDDGVKWDAFPVNMDPRRAMEFLLQHPAATLGGEVVATYVAEQWREGRLDIDPEPPAELLDMLESLAREWHGDTEEGWQETHLDATDGDDTDPVPVARRVAFELRQPAPLQSPLNLAFATLGNVEVTVNRENSSYSLDGEAWISYADPDGEAREDALNLPDFLDVETVPVQVFADGRVEWVDEDVPAEHGERLRADLLLETGAGNPAEWAQWTRELMVQTFESELVVPEGAELPVPVAVLLDIPLDALDDPDPLAQSFIESAITFDGTNWRDLYDEEVPQELRAYRAKD
;
A
#
# COMPACT_ATOMS: atom_id res chain seq x y z
N MET A 1 48.05 -32.81 15.17
CA MET A 1 46.71 -32.99 15.77
C MET A 1 45.83 -31.85 15.27
N GLY A 2 44.83 -32.13 14.42
CA GLY A 2 44.09 -31.11 13.65
C GLY A 2 43.26 -30.17 14.53
N GLU A 3 43.18 -28.91 14.13
CA GLU A 3 42.52 -27.82 14.87
C GLU A 3 41.05 -28.14 15.21
N ALA A 4 40.33 -28.82 14.30
CA ALA A 4 38.96 -29.30 14.52
C ALA A 4 38.84 -30.30 15.69
N LYS A 5 39.83 -31.19 15.90
CA LYS A 5 39.85 -32.10 17.06
C LYS A 5 40.09 -31.35 18.37
N ARG A 6 40.88 -30.27 18.34
CA ARG A 6 41.17 -29.43 19.50
C ARG A 6 39.96 -28.57 19.90
N ARG A 7 39.24 -27.99 18.92
CA ARG A 7 37.98 -27.25 19.14
C ARG A 7 36.85 -28.14 19.66
N LYS A 8 36.73 -29.38 19.17
CA LYS A 8 35.77 -30.38 19.68
C LYS A 8 36.03 -30.77 21.14
N GLN A 9 37.28 -30.85 21.58
CA GLN A 9 37.63 -31.11 22.99
C GLN A 9 37.37 -29.91 23.92
N LEU A 10 37.30 -28.70 23.39
CA LEU A 10 37.07 -27.46 24.15
C LEU A 10 35.59 -27.04 24.18
N GLY A 11 34.66 -27.81 23.61
CA GLY A 11 33.24 -27.45 23.54
C GLY A 11 32.94 -26.27 22.61
N LEU A 12 33.88 -25.92 21.71
CA LEU A 12 33.80 -24.75 20.83
C LEU A 12 33.19 -25.05 19.45
N MET A 13 32.62 -26.24 19.23
CA MET A 13 31.96 -26.56 17.97
C MET A 13 30.50 -26.11 18.05
N PRO A 14 30.00 -25.35 17.05
CA PRO A 14 28.59 -25.03 16.99
C PRO A 14 27.77 -26.33 16.92
N THR A 15 26.68 -26.38 17.66
CA THR A 15 25.71 -27.48 17.58
C THR A 15 24.79 -27.19 16.41
N VAL A 16 24.65 -28.15 15.51
CA VAL A 16 23.95 -27.95 14.24
C VAL A 16 22.74 -28.87 14.19
N TYR A 17 21.57 -28.29 13.92
CA TYR A 17 20.31 -29.01 13.77
C TYR A 17 19.74 -28.80 12.36
N PRO A 18 19.72 -29.84 11.51
CA PRO A 18 19.18 -29.72 10.16
C PRO A 18 17.65 -29.65 10.18
N PHE A 19 17.09 -28.93 9.22
CA PHE A 19 15.64 -28.84 9.01
C PHE A 19 15.27 -28.90 7.53
N ASP A 20 14.01 -29.22 7.29
CA ASP A 20 13.35 -29.20 6.00
C ASP A 20 11.90 -28.76 6.24
N ALA A 21 11.51 -27.67 5.60
CA ALA A 21 10.20 -27.06 5.76
C ALA A 21 9.61 -26.71 4.40
N THR A 22 8.29 -26.77 4.30
CA THR A 22 7.52 -26.23 3.18
C THR A 22 6.80 -24.96 3.66
N MET A 23 6.82 -23.92 2.85
CA MET A 23 6.06 -22.69 3.04
C MET A 23 5.08 -22.55 1.88
N ASP A 24 3.80 -22.31 2.18
CA ASP A 24 2.81 -21.99 1.17
C ASP A 24 2.81 -20.51 0.78
N ALA A 25 1.85 -20.11 -0.07
CA ALA A 25 1.69 -18.74 -0.53
C ALA A 25 1.37 -17.78 0.63
N ASP A 26 0.60 -18.22 1.62
CA ASP A 26 0.18 -17.40 2.78
C ASP A 26 1.28 -17.28 3.85
N GLY A 27 2.40 -17.99 3.69
CA GLY A 27 3.52 -17.97 4.64
C GLY A 27 3.40 -19.01 5.76
N THR A 28 2.45 -19.94 5.65
CA THR A 28 2.29 -21.03 6.62
C THR A 28 3.43 -22.04 6.45
N LEU A 29 4.13 -22.30 7.55
CA LEU A 29 5.24 -23.25 7.59
C LEU A 29 4.81 -24.64 8.04
N THR A 30 5.16 -25.65 7.25
CA THR A 30 5.03 -27.06 7.60
C THR A 30 6.39 -27.74 7.60
N PHE A 31 6.82 -28.24 8.76
CA PHE A 31 8.09 -28.96 8.87
C PHE A 31 7.93 -30.44 8.50
N THR A 32 8.72 -30.89 7.52
CA THR A 32 8.88 -32.32 7.21
C THR A 32 10.02 -32.92 8.02
N ARG A 33 11.01 -32.10 8.38
CA ARG A 33 12.10 -32.43 9.30
C ARG A 33 12.42 -31.22 10.16
N ALA A 34 12.46 -31.39 11.47
CA ALA A 34 12.86 -30.35 12.40
C ALA A 34 13.53 -30.95 13.65
N PRO A 35 14.22 -30.14 14.46
CA PRO A 35 14.75 -30.58 15.75
C PRO A 35 13.63 -31.08 16.68
N GLU A 36 13.94 -32.04 17.54
CA GLU A 36 12.97 -32.58 18.53
C GLU A 36 12.59 -31.55 19.60
N ASP A 37 13.51 -30.63 19.91
CA ASP A 37 13.31 -29.54 20.85
C ASP A 37 12.37 -28.47 20.25
N ALA A 38 11.32 -28.13 20.99
CA ALA A 38 10.33 -27.13 20.59
C ALA A 38 10.94 -25.73 20.45
N ALA A 39 11.86 -25.34 21.36
CA ALA A 39 12.48 -24.02 21.31
C ALA A 39 13.32 -23.85 20.04
N HIS A 40 14.07 -24.89 19.64
CA HIS A 40 14.81 -24.86 18.38
C HIS A 40 13.90 -24.79 17.15
N ARG A 41 12.72 -25.46 17.18
CA ARG A 41 11.74 -25.34 16.10
C ARG A 41 11.17 -23.93 16.00
N GLU A 42 10.85 -23.31 17.12
CA GLU A 42 10.34 -21.93 17.17
C GLU A 42 11.38 -20.93 16.66
N LEU A 43 12.66 -21.10 17.00
CA LEU A 43 13.75 -20.27 16.46
C LEU A 43 13.85 -20.39 14.93
N ILE A 44 13.75 -21.61 14.39
CA ILE A 44 13.77 -21.82 12.94
C ILE A 44 12.53 -21.21 12.29
N ALA A 45 11.33 -21.50 12.81
CA ALA A 45 10.07 -21.00 12.26
C ALA A 45 10.05 -19.47 12.23
N GLY A 46 10.38 -18.83 13.35
CA GLY A 46 10.41 -17.36 13.45
C GLY A 46 11.45 -16.74 12.52
N ALA A 47 12.64 -17.37 12.36
CA ALA A 47 13.64 -16.87 11.41
C ALA A 47 13.18 -17.00 9.95
N LEU A 48 12.53 -18.10 9.59
CA LEU A 48 12.01 -18.31 8.24
C LEU A 48 10.84 -17.36 7.94
N GLN A 49 9.88 -17.21 8.85
CA GLN A 49 8.75 -16.28 8.68
C GLN A 49 9.17 -14.83 8.52
N ARG A 50 10.20 -14.38 9.25
CA ARG A 50 10.71 -13.00 9.11
C ARG A 50 11.55 -12.77 7.85
N SER A 51 12.10 -13.81 7.25
CA SER A 51 13.11 -13.67 6.17
C SER A 51 12.60 -14.07 4.80
N GLN A 52 11.57 -14.91 4.73
CA GLN A 52 10.99 -15.36 3.47
C GLN A 52 9.75 -14.52 3.17
N PRO A 53 9.63 -13.96 1.95
CA PRO A 53 8.44 -13.19 1.59
C PRO A 53 7.23 -14.13 1.49
N TYR A 54 6.01 -13.63 1.57
CA TYR A 54 4.78 -14.38 1.37
C TYR A 54 3.72 -13.49 0.71
N GLY A 55 2.61 -14.06 0.26
CA GLY A 55 1.59 -13.36 -0.52
C GLY A 55 2.19 -12.63 -1.73
N ALA A 56 1.75 -11.38 -1.94
CA ALA A 56 2.21 -10.53 -3.03
C ALA A 56 3.74 -10.32 -3.06
N ALA A 57 4.41 -10.29 -1.90
CA ALA A 57 5.86 -10.15 -1.84
C ALA A 57 6.58 -11.39 -2.40
N TRP A 58 6.02 -12.59 -2.19
CA TRP A 58 6.56 -13.79 -2.81
C TRP A 58 6.35 -13.78 -4.31
N GLU A 59 5.16 -13.40 -4.76
CA GLU A 59 4.85 -13.30 -6.18
C GLU A 59 5.80 -12.35 -6.91
N SER A 60 5.98 -11.14 -6.37
CA SER A 60 6.92 -10.14 -6.88
C SER A 60 8.35 -10.70 -6.96
N GLN A 61 8.85 -11.29 -5.88
CA GLN A 61 10.20 -11.86 -5.86
C GLN A 61 10.36 -13.01 -6.87
N TYR A 62 9.39 -13.93 -6.94
CA TYR A 62 9.46 -15.06 -7.87
C TYR A 62 9.47 -14.59 -9.33
N ARG A 63 8.55 -13.69 -9.70
CA ARG A 63 8.46 -13.14 -11.06
C ARG A 63 9.73 -12.37 -11.43
N THR A 64 10.28 -11.61 -10.50
CA THR A 64 11.58 -10.94 -10.67
C THR A 64 12.69 -11.94 -10.96
N LEU A 65 12.83 -12.99 -10.15
CA LEU A 65 13.83 -14.04 -10.40
C LEU A 65 13.58 -14.74 -11.74
N HIS A 66 12.32 -15.00 -12.08
CA HIS A 66 11.95 -15.63 -13.35
C HIS A 66 12.43 -14.80 -14.55
N VAL A 67 12.20 -13.49 -14.51
CA VAL A 67 12.66 -12.52 -15.53
C VAL A 67 14.18 -12.42 -15.55
N MET A 68 14.82 -12.21 -14.39
CA MET A 68 16.28 -12.14 -14.26
C MET A 68 16.96 -13.39 -14.81
N HIS A 69 16.29 -14.54 -14.73
CA HIS A 69 16.79 -15.79 -15.29
C HIS A 69 16.59 -15.95 -16.81
N GLY A 70 16.08 -14.92 -17.49
CA GLY A 70 15.83 -14.91 -18.93
C GLY A 70 14.80 -15.95 -19.37
N ARG A 71 13.84 -16.28 -18.49
CA ARG A 71 12.81 -17.31 -18.75
C ARG A 71 11.53 -16.76 -19.38
N VAL A 72 11.52 -15.47 -19.73
CA VAL A 72 10.39 -14.81 -20.37
C VAL A 72 10.70 -14.60 -21.84
N ASP A 73 9.80 -15.09 -22.71
CA ASP A 73 9.97 -15.04 -24.17
C ASP A 73 9.36 -13.77 -24.81
N ARG A 74 8.69 -12.94 -24.01
CA ARG A 74 8.02 -11.71 -24.44
C ARG A 74 8.47 -10.50 -23.65
N PHE A 75 8.19 -9.32 -24.20
CA PHE A 75 8.38 -8.07 -23.48
C PHE A 75 7.27 -7.90 -22.43
N LEU A 76 7.62 -7.28 -21.29
CA LEU A 76 6.71 -7.04 -20.18
C LEU A 76 6.61 -5.52 -20.03
N GLU A 77 5.48 -4.96 -20.42
CA GLU A 77 5.26 -3.51 -20.42
C GLU A 77 4.41 -3.09 -19.22
N THR A 78 3.43 -3.92 -18.87
CA THR A 78 2.40 -3.62 -17.88
C THR A 78 2.49 -4.53 -16.65
N ALA A 79 1.79 -4.16 -15.58
CA ALA A 79 1.62 -5.03 -14.42
C ALA A 79 0.91 -6.35 -14.79
N GLU A 80 -0.09 -6.29 -15.68
CA GLU A 80 -0.82 -7.47 -16.17
C GLU A 80 0.10 -8.46 -16.91
N ASP A 81 1.04 -7.94 -17.72
CA ASP A 81 2.04 -8.79 -18.40
C ASP A 81 2.88 -9.58 -17.39
N VAL A 82 3.28 -8.93 -16.29
CA VAL A 82 4.04 -9.57 -15.22
C VAL A 82 3.18 -10.58 -14.48
N GLN A 83 1.93 -10.24 -14.15
CA GLN A 83 1.00 -11.10 -13.43
C GLN A 83 0.70 -12.41 -14.16
N SER A 84 0.75 -12.42 -15.50
CA SER A 84 0.61 -13.63 -16.31
C SER A 84 1.67 -14.70 -16.06
N ILE A 85 2.81 -14.35 -15.45
CA ILE A 85 3.86 -15.30 -15.07
C ILE A 85 3.34 -16.08 -13.86
N PRO A 86 3.11 -17.41 -13.99
CA PRO A 86 2.57 -18.21 -12.90
C PRO A 86 3.59 -18.29 -11.75
N VAL A 87 3.07 -18.19 -10.53
CA VAL A 87 3.86 -18.27 -9.30
C VAL A 87 3.60 -19.60 -8.61
N PRO A 88 4.63 -20.38 -8.28
CA PRO A 88 4.47 -21.62 -7.55
C PRO A 88 3.86 -21.41 -6.16
N ALA A 89 2.84 -22.21 -5.85
CA ALA A 89 2.13 -22.15 -4.58
C ALA A 89 2.95 -22.63 -3.39
N LEU A 90 3.97 -23.47 -3.62
CA LEU A 90 4.78 -24.08 -2.57
C LEU A 90 6.27 -23.77 -2.73
N ARG A 91 6.92 -23.53 -1.60
CA ARG A 91 8.38 -23.41 -1.50
C ARG A 91 8.92 -24.37 -0.47
N ARG A 92 10.01 -25.05 -0.80
CA ARG A 92 10.76 -25.90 0.11
C ARG A 92 12.03 -25.21 0.55
N LEU A 93 12.18 -25.07 1.85
CA LEU A 93 13.26 -24.39 2.54
C LEU A 93 14.06 -25.43 3.31
N SER A 94 15.32 -25.64 2.93
CA SER A 94 16.19 -26.59 3.61
C SER A 94 17.46 -25.92 4.12
N GLY A 95 17.90 -26.34 5.31
CA GLY A 95 18.99 -25.66 5.99
C GLY A 95 19.35 -26.28 7.33
N GLU A 96 20.00 -25.46 8.15
CA GLU A 96 20.41 -25.85 9.50
C GLU A 96 20.39 -24.69 10.49
N LEU A 97 19.97 -24.96 11.72
CA LEU A 97 20.17 -24.08 12.87
C LEU A 97 21.54 -24.38 13.48
N ALA A 98 22.42 -23.38 13.57
CA ALA A 98 23.72 -23.49 14.21
C ALA A 98 23.76 -22.66 15.49
N LEU A 99 23.88 -23.31 16.65
CA LEU A 99 23.96 -22.67 17.97
C LEU A 99 25.39 -22.69 18.52
N GLY A 100 25.81 -21.59 19.16
CA GLY A 100 27.17 -21.38 19.67
C GLY A 100 27.97 -20.38 18.83
N ARG A 101 29.30 -20.30 19.05
CA ARG A 101 30.17 -19.30 18.38
C ARG A 101 30.30 -19.63 16.89
N VAL A 102 29.38 -19.10 16.08
CA VAL A 102 29.46 -19.08 14.62
C VAL A 102 30.57 -18.08 14.28
N GLY A 103 31.73 -18.57 13.83
CA GLY A 103 32.85 -17.68 13.52
C GLY A 103 32.53 -16.77 12.33
N GLU A 104 32.96 -15.51 12.40
CA GLU A 104 32.93 -14.48 11.34
C GLU A 104 33.74 -14.86 10.07
N GLY A 105 34.00 -16.15 9.83
CA GLY A 105 34.91 -16.62 8.78
C GLY A 105 34.58 -18.00 8.23
N SER A 106 33.33 -18.46 8.30
CA SER A 106 32.92 -19.60 7.49
C SER A 106 32.72 -19.10 6.05
N GLU A 107 33.74 -19.26 5.19
CA GLU A 107 33.73 -19.02 3.74
C GLU A 107 32.75 -19.95 2.99
N THR A 108 31.52 -20.06 3.47
CA THR A 108 30.52 -20.99 2.97
C THR A 108 29.29 -20.20 2.57
N THR A 109 29.12 -20.06 1.26
CA THR A 109 27.93 -19.57 0.56
C THR A 109 26.63 -20.03 1.22
N GLY A 110 25.79 -19.07 1.62
CA GLY A 110 24.47 -19.27 2.24
C GLY A 110 23.97 -17.97 2.89
N ARG A 111 22.64 -17.77 2.92
CA ARG A 111 22.04 -16.65 3.66
C ARG A 111 21.98 -17.03 5.14
N PHE A 112 22.59 -16.22 6.01
CA PHE A 112 22.59 -16.39 7.45
C PHE A 112 21.52 -15.50 8.08
N LEU A 113 20.62 -16.10 8.86
CA LEU A 113 19.56 -15.43 9.57
C LEU A 113 19.89 -15.45 11.07
N PRO A 114 20.16 -14.30 11.71
CA PRO A 114 20.53 -14.27 13.12
C PRO A 114 19.35 -14.72 13.99
N VAL A 115 19.65 -15.50 15.03
CA VAL A 115 18.68 -15.93 16.05
C VAL A 115 19.33 -15.91 17.43
N GLU A 116 18.53 -16.02 18.49
CA GLU A 116 19.06 -16.11 19.85
C GLU A 116 20.07 -17.29 19.97
N GLY A 117 21.28 -16.98 20.41
CA GLY A 117 22.34 -17.97 20.63
C GLY A 117 22.97 -18.58 19.36
N GLY A 118 22.64 -18.10 18.15
CA GLY A 118 23.16 -18.67 16.92
C GLY A 118 22.64 -18.05 15.62
N ALA A 119 22.58 -18.87 14.56
CA ALA A 119 22.03 -18.47 13.26
C ALA A 119 21.34 -19.63 12.55
N VAL A 120 20.29 -19.33 11.79
CA VAL A 120 19.70 -20.24 10.81
C VAL A 120 20.39 -20.01 9.46
N ARG A 121 20.97 -21.08 8.91
CA ARG A 121 21.59 -21.06 7.59
C ARG A 121 20.65 -21.72 6.58
N LEU A 122 20.13 -20.93 5.66
CA LEU A 122 19.35 -21.43 4.53
C LEU A 122 20.31 -21.91 3.43
N ARG A 123 20.18 -23.17 3.04
CA ARG A 123 21.06 -23.81 2.04
C ARG A 123 20.45 -23.84 0.66
N GLU A 124 19.17 -24.18 0.58
CA GLU A 124 18.48 -24.37 -0.67
C GLU A 124 17.02 -23.90 -0.56
N VAL A 125 16.56 -23.27 -1.62
CA VAL A 125 15.17 -22.88 -1.83
C VAL A 125 14.73 -23.51 -3.15
N GLN A 126 13.69 -24.32 -3.09
CA GLN A 126 13.05 -24.92 -4.25
C GLN A 126 11.59 -24.49 -4.29
N HIS A 127 10.97 -24.53 -5.46
CA HIS A 127 9.60 -24.13 -5.70
C HIS A 127 8.83 -25.21 -6.47
N SER A 128 7.53 -25.34 -6.20
CA SER A 128 6.68 -26.38 -6.79
C SER A 128 5.24 -25.90 -6.92
N ASP A 129 4.61 -26.21 -8.05
CA ASP A 129 3.18 -25.97 -8.28
C ASP A 129 2.31 -27.10 -7.71
N ASP A 130 2.85 -28.33 -7.66
CA ASP A 130 2.10 -29.56 -7.37
C ASP A 130 2.57 -30.29 -6.09
N GLY A 131 3.64 -29.81 -5.46
CA GLY A 131 4.30 -30.44 -4.31
C GLY A 131 5.10 -31.72 -4.65
N VAL A 132 5.11 -32.13 -5.92
CA VAL A 132 5.78 -33.36 -6.39
C VAL A 132 7.09 -33.01 -7.10
N LYS A 133 7.04 -32.07 -8.04
CA LYS A 133 8.21 -31.62 -8.78
C LYS A 133 8.74 -30.33 -8.16
N TRP A 134 9.98 -30.40 -7.70
CA TRP A 134 10.67 -29.28 -7.08
C TRP A 134 11.77 -28.77 -8.01
N ASP A 135 11.67 -27.51 -8.40
CA ASP A 135 12.64 -26.83 -9.25
C ASP A 135 13.32 -25.72 -8.44
N ALA A 136 14.53 -25.34 -8.85
CA ALA A 136 15.27 -24.22 -8.26
C ALA A 136 15.83 -23.32 -9.36
N PHE A 137 16.04 -22.05 -9.02
CA PHE A 137 16.77 -21.14 -9.88
C PHE A 137 18.28 -21.48 -9.87
N PRO A 138 18.96 -21.46 -11.04
CA PRO A 138 20.40 -21.68 -11.10
C PRO A 138 21.20 -20.70 -10.24
N VAL A 139 22.09 -21.20 -9.38
CA VAL A 139 22.81 -20.38 -8.39
C VAL A 139 23.98 -19.56 -9.00
N ASN A 140 24.46 -19.93 -10.19
CA ASN A 140 25.65 -19.36 -10.83
C ASN A 140 25.31 -18.41 -11.99
N MET A 141 24.34 -17.52 -11.78
CA MET A 141 23.99 -16.51 -12.78
C MET A 141 24.95 -15.33 -12.71
N ASP A 142 25.37 -14.81 -13.87
CA ASP A 142 26.10 -13.53 -13.94
C ASP A 142 25.15 -12.39 -13.53
N PRO A 143 25.43 -11.66 -12.43
CA PRO A 143 24.55 -10.61 -11.94
C PRO A 143 24.32 -9.49 -12.96
N ARG A 144 25.31 -9.19 -13.81
CA ARG A 144 25.16 -8.16 -14.84
C ARG A 144 24.13 -8.58 -15.87
N ARG A 145 24.25 -9.82 -16.34
CA ARG A 145 23.30 -10.39 -17.30
C ARG A 145 21.90 -10.55 -16.72
N ALA A 146 21.80 -10.91 -15.44
CA ALA A 146 20.52 -10.97 -14.74
C ALA A 146 19.83 -9.60 -14.71
N MET A 147 20.61 -8.55 -14.43
CA MET A 147 20.11 -7.18 -14.43
C MET A 147 19.77 -6.69 -15.84
N GLU A 148 20.56 -7.05 -16.86
CA GLU A 148 20.23 -6.77 -18.27
C GLU A 148 18.89 -7.39 -18.67
N PHE A 149 18.63 -8.64 -18.27
CA PHE A 149 17.34 -9.29 -18.52
C PHE A 149 16.18 -8.63 -17.79
N LEU A 150 16.41 -8.04 -16.61
CA LEU A 150 15.38 -7.31 -15.88
C LEU A 150 15.10 -5.94 -16.54
N LEU A 151 16.15 -5.14 -16.72
CA LEU A 151 16.06 -3.76 -17.15
C LEU A 151 15.69 -3.57 -18.63
N GLN A 152 15.72 -4.65 -19.43
CA GLN A 152 15.16 -4.58 -20.77
C GLN A 152 13.64 -4.36 -20.75
N HIS A 153 12.93 -4.71 -19.66
CA HIS A 153 11.48 -4.63 -19.57
C HIS A 153 10.99 -3.33 -18.89
N PRO A 154 10.09 -2.53 -19.52
CA PRO A 154 9.50 -1.34 -18.92
C PRO A 154 8.78 -1.62 -17.60
N ALA A 155 8.21 -2.82 -17.44
CA ALA A 155 7.59 -3.20 -16.18
C ALA A 155 8.55 -3.13 -14.96
N ALA A 156 9.87 -3.10 -15.16
CA ALA A 156 10.86 -2.93 -14.10
C ALA A 156 10.92 -1.50 -13.51
N THR A 157 10.24 -0.52 -14.12
CA THR A 157 10.08 0.83 -13.56
C THR A 157 8.72 1.05 -12.93
N LEU A 158 7.82 0.06 -12.94
CA LEU A 158 6.52 0.19 -12.30
C LEU A 158 6.65 0.06 -10.78
N GLY A 159 6.07 1.02 -10.06
CA GLY A 159 5.81 0.88 -8.62
C GLY A 159 4.65 -0.07 -8.36
N GLY A 160 4.51 -0.53 -7.12
CA GLY A 160 3.29 -1.19 -6.71
C GLY A 160 2.13 -0.20 -6.56
N GLU A 161 0.92 -0.74 -6.44
CA GLU A 161 -0.28 0.03 -6.16
C GLU A 161 -0.23 0.62 -4.76
N VAL A 162 -0.63 1.89 -4.60
CA VAL A 162 -0.71 2.56 -3.31
C VAL A 162 -1.92 2.01 -2.55
N VAL A 163 -1.70 1.54 -1.34
CA VAL A 163 -2.70 0.99 -0.43
C VAL A 163 -3.15 2.02 0.59
N ALA A 164 -2.23 2.88 1.03
CA ALA A 164 -2.50 3.97 1.95
C ALA A 164 -1.42 5.04 1.83
N THR A 165 -1.79 6.27 2.17
CA THR A 165 -0.86 7.40 2.28
C THR A 165 -0.97 7.98 3.68
N TYR A 166 0.16 8.30 4.30
CA TYR A 166 0.24 8.96 5.60
C TYR A 166 1.20 10.13 5.52
N VAL A 167 0.85 11.24 6.15
CA VAL A 167 1.70 12.41 6.28
C VAL A 167 2.10 12.55 7.73
N ALA A 168 3.40 12.50 7.97
CA ALA A 168 3.95 12.76 9.28
C ALA A 168 4.47 14.21 9.35
N GLU A 169 3.81 15.04 10.15
CA GLU A 169 4.24 16.40 10.47
C GLU A 169 5.04 16.40 11.77
N GLN A 170 6.32 16.71 11.67
CA GLN A 170 7.22 16.80 12.81
C GLN A 170 7.64 18.26 13.04
N TRP A 171 7.48 18.71 14.28
CA TRP A 171 8.04 19.96 14.76
C TRP A 171 9.40 19.70 15.40
N ARG A 172 10.32 20.64 15.23
CA ARG A 172 11.67 20.54 15.82
C ARG A 172 11.65 20.41 17.35
N GLU A 173 10.57 20.86 17.99
CA GLU A 173 10.32 20.75 19.43
C GLU A 173 9.98 19.32 19.89
N GLY A 174 9.78 18.40 18.94
CA GLY A 174 9.54 16.97 19.18
C GLY A 174 8.08 16.54 19.05
N ARG A 175 7.14 17.47 18.76
CA ARG A 175 5.76 17.10 18.40
C ARG A 175 5.77 16.41 17.05
N LEU A 176 5.09 15.26 16.96
CA LEU A 176 4.93 14.49 15.75
C LEU A 176 3.46 14.08 15.66
N ASP A 177 2.81 14.52 14.59
CA ASP A 177 1.41 14.20 14.29
C ASP A 177 1.39 13.45 12.94
N ILE A 178 0.54 12.43 12.80
CA ILE A 178 0.41 11.63 11.57
C ILE A 178 -1.05 11.63 11.12
N ASP A 179 -1.27 11.96 9.85
CA ASP A 179 -2.60 12.06 9.24
C ASP A 179 -2.69 11.25 7.92
N PRO A 180 -3.76 10.50 7.66
CA PRO A 180 -4.84 10.14 8.59
C PRO A 180 -4.29 9.36 9.79
N GLU A 181 -5.03 9.33 10.91
CA GLU A 181 -4.60 8.61 12.10
C GLU A 181 -4.37 7.11 11.77
N PRO A 182 -3.12 6.61 11.87
CA PRO A 182 -2.83 5.25 11.48
C PRO A 182 -3.35 4.24 12.50
N PRO A 183 -3.63 2.99 12.10
CA PRO A 183 -3.86 1.90 13.04
C PRO A 183 -2.74 1.82 14.08
N ALA A 184 -3.08 1.50 15.33
CA ALA A 184 -2.12 1.48 16.44
C ALA A 184 -0.88 0.60 16.18
N GLU A 185 -1.02 -0.46 15.39
CA GLU A 185 0.08 -1.35 15.01
C GLU A 185 1.09 -0.69 14.04
N LEU A 186 0.65 0.31 13.28
CA LEU A 186 1.46 1.06 12.31
C LEU A 186 2.02 2.36 12.88
N LEU A 187 1.33 2.98 13.84
CA LEU A 187 1.70 4.28 14.41
C LEU A 187 3.18 4.34 14.84
N ASP A 188 3.59 3.46 15.74
CA ASP A 188 4.97 3.44 16.26
C ASP A 188 6.02 3.27 15.14
N MET A 189 5.69 2.50 14.10
CA MET A 189 6.57 2.27 12.96
C MET A 189 6.66 3.51 12.06
N LEU A 190 5.53 4.13 11.71
CA LEU A 190 5.49 5.34 10.90
C LEU A 190 6.16 6.50 11.62
N GLU A 191 5.97 6.63 12.93
CA GLU A 191 6.68 7.63 13.71
C GLU A 191 8.20 7.41 13.71
N SER A 192 8.65 6.16 13.82
CA SER A 192 10.08 5.83 13.74
C SER A 192 10.65 6.16 12.36
N LEU A 193 9.92 5.87 11.28
CA LEU A 193 10.30 6.20 9.91
C LEU A 193 10.34 7.72 9.68
N ALA A 194 9.37 8.47 10.23
CA ALA A 194 9.35 9.93 10.15
C ALA A 194 10.59 10.53 10.83
N ARG A 195 10.95 10.03 12.02
CA ARG A 195 12.15 10.49 12.72
C ARG A 195 13.44 10.06 12.03
N GLU A 196 13.48 8.87 11.42
CA GLU A 196 14.62 8.44 10.60
C GLU A 196 14.81 9.37 9.40
N TRP A 197 13.72 9.70 8.70
CA TRP A 197 13.74 10.58 7.54
C TRP A 197 14.08 12.04 7.91
N HIS A 198 13.52 12.54 9.01
CA HIS A 198 13.74 13.90 9.47
C HIS A 198 15.01 14.06 10.32
N GLY A 199 15.64 12.99 10.77
CA GLY A 199 16.75 13.02 11.72
C GLY A 199 16.30 12.99 13.18
N ASP A 200 16.82 12.01 13.92
CA ASP A 200 16.55 11.77 15.35
C ASP A 200 17.28 12.73 16.32
N THR A 201 18.19 13.56 15.80
CA THR A 201 19.02 14.48 16.58
C THR A 201 18.99 15.88 15.98
N GLU A 202 19.42 16.89 16.75
CA GLU A 202 19.49 18.26 16.23
C GLU A 202 20.46 18.39 15.04
N GLU A 203 21.58 17.68 15.08
CA GLU A 203 22.53 17.60 13.97
C GLU A 203 21.92 16.86 12.77
N GLY A 204 21.28 15.71 13.02
CA GLY A 204 20.62 14.92 11.97
C GLY A 204 19.43 15.65 11.33
N TRP A 205 18.74 16.51 12.08
CA TRP A 205 17.64 17.33 11.58
C TRP A 205 18.10 18.29 10.48
N GLN A 206 19.24 18.93 10.69
CA GLN A 206 19.84 19.80 9.69
C GLN A 206 20.47 18.98 8.56
N GLU A 207 21.26 17.95 8.87
CA GLU A 207 21.95 17.12 7.87
C GLU A 207 20.99 16.51 6.86
N THR A 208 19.93 15.84 7.32
CA THR A 208 18.93 15.22 6.44
C THR A 208 18.10 16.24 5.67
N HIS A 209 17.95 17.47 6.18
CA HIS A 209 17.30 18.54 5.44
C HIS A 209 18.17 19.01 4.28
N LEU A 210 19.46 19.28 4.54
CA LEU A 210 20.42 19.73 3.52
C LEU A 210 20.60 18.67 2.43
N ASP A 211 20.70 17.39 2.82
CA ASP A 211 20.75 16.27 1.87
C ASP A 211 19.49 16.17 1.00
N ALA A 212 18.32 16.56 1.53
CA ALA A 212 17.07 16.52 0.80
C ALA A 212 16.90 17.68 -0.19
N THR A 213 17.48 18.85 0.10
CA THR A 213 17.39 20.07 -0.73
C THR A 213 18.63 20.34 -1.57
N ASP A 214 19.65 19.47 -1.52
CA ASP A 214 21.00 19.73 -2.07
C ASP A 214 21.60 21.06 -1.54
N GLY A 215 21.28 21.39 -0.28
CA GLY A 215 21.65 22.63 0.40
C GLY A 215 23.05 22.63 1.00
N ASP A 216 23.43 23.75 1.63
CA ASP A 216 24.70 23.88 2.36
C ASP A 216 24.52 24.29 3.83
N ASP A 217 25.60 24.21 4.63
CA ASP A 217 25.57 24.50 6.07
C ASP A 217 25.11 25.93 6.44
N THR A 218 24.96 26.82 5.46
CA THR A 218 24.46 28.19 5.64
C THR A 218 22.96 28.33 5.43
N ASP A 219 22.29 27.30 4.92
CA ASP A 219 20.84 27.29 4.72
C ASP A 219 20.07 27.28 6.05
N PRO A 220 18.88 27.91 6.09
CA PRO A 220 18.09 28.01 7.30
C PRO A 220 17.57 26.64 7.75
N VAL A 221 17.67 26.38 9.05
CA VAL A 221 17.15 25.14 9.64
C VAL A 221 15.63 25.23 9.80
N PRO A 222 14.84 24.29 9.25
CA PRO A 222 13.39 24.32 9.34
C PRO A 222 12.91 24.13 10.77
N VAL A 223 11.80 24.79 11.10
CA VAL A 223 11.10 24.64 12.38
C VAL A 223 10.13 23.47 12.38
N ALA A 224 9.61 23.11 11.21
CA ALA A 224 8.73 21.95 11.01
C ALA A 224 8.98 21.28 9.65
N ARG A 225 8.72 19.98 9.57
CA ARG A 225 8.90 19.15 8.37
C ARG A 225 7.73 18.19 8.23
N ARG A 226 7.27 17.96 7.00
CA ARG A 226 6.23 17.01 6.60
C ARG A 226 6.85 15.99 5.67
N VAL A 227 6.60 14.71 5.92
CA VAL A 227 6.95 13.62 5.01
C VAL A 227 5.71 12.81 4.68
N ALA A 228 5.46 12.62 3.38
CA ALA A 228 4.39 11.78 2.87
C ALA A 228 4.92 10.37 2.59
N PHE A 229 4.44 9.39 3.35
CA PHE A 229 4.69 7.96 3.17
C PHE A 229 3.56 7.33 2.37
N GLU A 230 3.89 6.73 1.23
CA GLU A 230 2.99 5.85 0.50
C GLU A 230 3.30 4.40 0.89
N LEU A 231 2.32 3.70 1.43
CA LEU A 231 2.37 2.25 1.62
C LEU A 231 1.86 1.61 0.34
N ARG A 232 2.70 0.81 -0.31
CA ARG A 232 2.43 0.21 -1.60
C ARG A 232 2.47 -1.30 -1.48
N GLN A 233 1.66 -1.97 -2.29
CA GLN A 233 1.92 -3.37 -2.60
C GLN A 233 3.34 -3.50 -3.16
N PRO A 234 3.99 -4.67 -3.04
CA PRO A 234 5.29 -4.88 -3.68
C PRO A 234 5.21 -4.59 -5.18
N ALA A 235 6.21 -3.89 -5.72
CA ALA A 235 6.29 -3.65 -7.16
C ALA A 235 6.16 -4.96 -7.95
N PRO A 236 5.54 -4.96 -9.15
CA PRO A 236 5.40 -6.19 -9.95
C PRO A 236 6.75 -6.90 -10.20
N LEU A 237 7.80 -6.10 -10.39
CA LEU A 237 9.19 -6.55 -10.46
C LEU A 237 10.06 -5.74 -9.49
N GLN A 238 10.83 -6.42 -8.64
CA GLN A 238 11.77 -5.79 -7.72
C GLN A 238 12.98 -5.29 -8.51
N SER A 239 13.15 -3.98 -8.55
CA SER A 239 14.15 -3.31 -9.36
C SER A 239 14.92 -2.30 -8.53
N PRO A 240 16.23 -2.12 -8.77
CA PRO A 240 17.00 -1.05 -8.12
C PRO A 240 16.54 0.36 -8.53
N LEU A 241 15.65 0.48 -9.51
CA LEU A 241 15.06 1.76 -9.93
C LEU A 241 13.92 2.21 -9.01
N ASN A 242 13.27 1.27 -8.32
CA ASN A 242 12.13 1.51 -7.43
C ASN A 242 12.46 0.98 -6.04
N LEU A 243 13.41 1.64 -5.37
CA LEU A 243 13.80 1.27 -4.02
C LEU A 243 12.77 1.80 -3.02
N ALA A 244 12.17 0.89 -2.27
CA ALA A 244 11.41 1.25 -1.08
C ALA A 244 12.33 1.89 -0.04
N PHE A 245 11.83 2.91 0.64
CA PHE A 245 12.48 3.50 1.81
C PHE A 245 12.55 2.49 2.96
N ALA A 246 11.43 1.79 3.20
CA ALA A 246 11.34 0.72 4.20
C ALA A 246 10.36 -0.37 3.76
N THR A 247 10.30 -1.46 4.52
CA THR A 247 9.30 -2.52 4.34
C THR A 247 8.61 -2.78 5.67
N LEU A 248 7.29 -2.66 5.69
CA LEU A 248 6.45 -2.95 6.86
C LEU A 248 5.66 -4.23 6.60
N GLY A 249 6.13 -5.35 7.13
CA GLY A 249 5.57 -6.66 6.80
C GLY A 249 5.74 -6.99 5.31
N ASN A 250 4.64 -6.97 4.55
CA ASN A 250 4.63 -7.24 3.11
C ASN A 250 4.34 -6.00 2.25
N VAL A 251 4.23 -4.81 2.83
CA VAL A 251 4.07 -3.56 2.07
C VAL A 251 5.38 -2.80 1.99
N GLU A 252 5.62 -2.17 0.85
CA GLU A 252 6.75 -1.30 0.59
C GLU A 252 6.37 0.12 1.00
N VAL A 253 7.25 0.81 1.73
CA VAL A 253 7.06 2.23 2.08
C VAL A 253 7.92 3.05 1.15
N THR A 254 7.32 3.99 0.43
CA THR A 254 8.03 4.96 -0.41
C THR A 254 7.77 6.37 0.09
N VAL A 255 8.76 7.26 -0.05
CA VAL A 255 8.58 8.67 0.27
C VAL A 255 8.14 9.42 -0.98
N ASN A 256 6.99 10.07 -0.91
CA ASN A 256 6.53 10.97 -1.95
C ASN A 256 7.11 12.37 -1.69
N ARG A 257 8.15 12.73 -2.45
CA ARG A 257 8.82 14.04 -2.30
C ARG A 257 7.98 15.23 -2.73
N GLU A 258 7.06 15.05 -3.68
CA GLU A 258 6.17 16.12 -4.15
C GLU A 258 5.25 16.59 -3.03
N ASN A 259 4.82 15.64 -2.18
CA ASN A 259 3.89 15.88 -1.07
C ASN A 259 4.60 15.96 0.28
N SER A 260 5.93 15.94 0.27
CA SER A 260 6.76 16.21 1.45
C SER A 260 7.18 17.67 1.39
N SER A 261 7.17 18.35 2.54
CA SER A 261 7.46 19.78 2.61
C SER A 261 8.16 20.17 3.92
N TYR A 262 8.68 21.38 3.99
CA TYR A 262 9.25 21.94 5.20
C TYR A 262 8.83 23.38 5.39
N SER A 263 8.86 23.84 6.64
CA SER A 263 8.55 25.21 7.00
C SER A 263 9.67 25.83 7.81
N LEU A 264 10.01 27.08 7.48
CA LEU A 264 11.02 27.87 8.17
C LEU A 264 10.42 28.75 9.29
N ASP A 265 9.11 29.00 9.24
CA ASP A 265 8.38 29.88 10.16
C ASP A 265 7.18 29.20 10.85
N GLY A 266 6.78 28.02 10.37
CA GLY A 266 5.63 27.26 10.85
C GLY A 266 4.31 27.62 10.18
N GLU A 267 4.31 28.55 9.21
CA GLU A 267 3.12 29.03 8.51
C GLU A 267 3.21 28.74 7.00
N ALA A 268 4.36 29.01 6.39
CA ALA A 268 4.58 28.80 4.97
C ALA A 268 5.39 27.51 4.73
N TRP A 269 4.94 26.71 3.76
CA TRP A 269 5.50 25.40 3.46
C TRP A 269 6.13 25.35 2.06
N ILE A 270 7.32 24.78 1.97
CA ILE A 270 8.12 24.65 0.75
C ILE A 270 8.26 23.15 0.42
N SER A 271 8.01 22.76 -0.83
CA SER A 271 8.08 21.36 -1.25
C SER A 271 9.53 20.87 -1.33
N TYR A 272 9.77 19.63 -0.92
CA TYR A 272 11.07 18.97 -1.14
C TYR A 272 11.31 18.59 -2.61
N ALA A 273 10.28 18.56 -3.46
CA ALA A 273 10.46 18.34 -4.90
C ALA A 273 10.89 19.60 -5.65
N ASP A 274 10.59 20.79 -5.10
CA ASP A 274 10.98 22.09 -5.66
C ASP A 274 11.37 23.07 -4.53
N PRO A 275 12.58 22.92 -3.94
CA PRO A 275 13.03 23.77 -2.82
C PRO A 275 13.20 25.26 -3.19
N ASP A 276 13.37 25.56 -4.49
CA ASP A 276 13.47 26.93 -5.02
C ASP A 276 12.08 27.52 -5.36
N GLY A 277 11.01 26.75 -5.19
CA GLY A 277 9.64 27.14 -5.49
C GLY A 277 9.02 28.13 -4.50
N GLU A 278 7.82 28.62 -4.84
CA GLU A 278 7.08 29.51 -3.95
C GLU A 278 6.51 28.74 -2.74
N ALA A 279 6.71 29.31 -1.54
CA ALA A 279 6.12 28.78 -0.31
C ALA A 279 4.59 28.95 -0.33
N ARG A 280 3.86 27.95 0.14
CA ARG A 280 2.39 27.90 0.16
C ARG A 280 1.85 27.86 1.59
N GLU A 281 0.67 28.42 1.83
CA GLU A 281 0.03 28.43 3.15
C GLU A 281 -0.46 27.03 3.58
N ASP A 282 -0.68 26.12 2.62
CA ASP A 282 -0.76 24.69 2.86
C ASP A 282 -0.14 23.94 1.68
N ALA A 283 0.93 23.19 1.91
CA ALA A 283 1.65 22.45 0.86
C ALA A 283 1.37 20.95 0.89
N LEU A 284 0.38 20.51 1.67
CA LEU A 284 -0.13 19.15 1.55
C LEU A 284 -1.02 19.07 0.31
N ASN A 285 -0.39 18.91 -0.85
CA ASN A 285 -1.03 18.27 -2.00
C ASN A 285 -0.99 16.76 -1.77
N LEU A 286 -1.51 16.27 -0.64
CA LEU A 286 -1.87 14.86 -0.60
C LEU A 286 -2.72 14.62 -1.85
N PRO A 287 -2.45 13.59 -2.68
CA PRO A 287 -3.50 13.01 -3.46
C PRO A 287 -4.46 12.49 -2.40
N ASP A 288 -5.37 13.36 -1.98
CA ASP A 288 -6.68 12.94 -1.62
C ASP A 288 -7.06 12.01 -2.77
N PHE A 289 -7.11 10.72 -2.48
CA PHE A 289 -7.85 9.77 -3.30
C PHE A 289 -9.34 10.19 -3.45
N LEU A 290 -9.70 11.37 -2.92
CA LEU A 290 -10.97 12.07 -2.94
C LEU A 290 -10.95 13.38 -3.77
N ASP A 291 -9.80 13.97 -4.14
CA ASP A 291 -9.76 15.13 -5.06
C ASP A 291 -9.65 14.65 -6.51
N VAL A 292 -10.63 13.84 -6.87
CA VAL A 292 -11.13 13.96 -8.23
C VAL A 292 -11.75 15.35 -8.29
N GLU A 293 -11.21 16.25 -9.13
CA GLU A 293 -11.92 17.48 -9.43
C GLU A 293 -13.32 17.08 -9.91
N THR A 294 -14.34 17.39 -9.10
CA THR A 294 -15.70 16.94 -9.33
C THR A 294 -16.60 18.13 -9.61
N VAL A 295 -17.64 17.87 -10.37
CA VAL A 295 -18.68 18.85 -10.66
C VAL A 295 -19.96 18.45 -9.94
N PRO A 296 -20.52 19.33 -9.09
CA PRO A 296 -21.77 19.06 -8.40
C PRO A 296 -22.93 19.13 -9.39
N VAL A 297 -23.66 18.02 -9.51
CA VAL A 297 -24.83 17.88 -10.38
C VAL A 297 -26.05 17.50 -9.55
N GLN A 298 -27.11 18.31 -9.65
CA GLN A 298 -28.38 18.05 -9.00
C GLN A 298 -29.31 17.28 -9.94
N VAL A 299 -29.74 16.10 -9.51
CA VAL A 299 -30.72 15.26 -10.23
C VAL A 299 -32.03 15.26 -9.45
N PHE A 300 -33.12 15.65 -10.11
CA PHE A 300 -34.45 15.75 -9.51
C PHE A 300 -35.32 14.55 -9.91
N ALA A 301 -36.22 14.15 -9.01
CA ALA A 301 -37.16 13.05 -9.24
C ALA A 301 -38.06 13.24 -10.48
N ASP A 302 -38.29 14.50 -10.89
CA ASP A 302 -39.08 14.87 -12.07
C ASP A 302 -38.31 14.75 -13.41
N GLY A 303 -37.03 14.38 -13.36
CA GLY A 303 -36.16 14.27 -14.53
C GLY A 303 -35.43 15.55 -14.91
N ARG A 304 -35.48 16.61 -14.08
CA ARG A 304 -34.57 17.75 -14.23
C ARG A 304 -33.16 17.36 -13.77
N VAL A 305 -32.17 17.85 -14.49
CA VAL A 305 -30.75 17.76 -14.12
C VAL A 305 -30.12 19.14 -14.30
N GLU A 306 -29.57 19.67 -13.21
CA GLU A 306 -29.07 21.04 -13.08
C GLU A 306 -27.64 21.03 -12.53
N TRP A 307 -26.79 21.91 -13.06
CA TRP A 307 -25.40 22.17 -12.63
C TRP A 307 -25.07 23.63 -12.94
N VAL A 308 -23.95 24.15 -12.43
CA VAL A 308 -23.51 25.52 -12.78
C VAL A 308 -22.91 25.49 -14.19
N ASP A 309 -23.39 26.36 -15.10
CA ASP A 309 -23.03 26.34 -16.53
C ASP A 309 -21.51 26.42 -16.81
N GLU A 310 -20.71 26.89 -15.86
CA GLU A 310 -19.24 26.98 -15.97
C GLU A 310 -18.53 25.65 -15.64
N ASP A 311 -19.20 24.72 -14.96
CA ASP A 311 -18.58 23.51 -14.41
C ASP A 311 -18.60 22.33 -15.39
N VAL A 312 -19.59 22.26 -16.30
CA VAL A 312 -19.68 21.21 -17.33
C VAL A 312 -19.59 21.84 -18.72
N PRO A 313 -18.58 21.50 -19.55
CA PRO A 313 -18.50 22.02 -20.90
C PRO A 313 -19.73 21.61 -21.72
N ALA A 314 -20.26 22.55 -22.52
CA ALA A 314 -21.53 22.39 -23.24
C ALA A 314 -21.59 21.16 -24.15
N GLU A 315 -20.45 20.65 -24.62
CA GLU A 315 -20.37 19.47 -25.47
C GLU A 315 -20.66 18.14 -24.74
N HIS A 316 -20.47 18.10 -23.42
CA HIS A 316 -20.76 16.92 -22.59
C HIS A 316 -22.14 16.96 -21.92
N GLY A 317 -22.76 18.14 -21.83
CA GLY A 317 -23.99 18.33 -21.05
C GLY A 317 -25.21 17.51 -21.50
N GLU A 318 -25.41 17.29 -22.80
CA GLU A 318 -26.53 16.45 -23.27
C GLU A 318 -26.30 14.97 -22.95
N ARG A 319 -25.05 14.49 -23.07
CA ARG A 319 -24.67 13.11 -22.76
C ARG A 319 -24.80 12.84 -21.26
N LEU A 320 -24.17 13.68 -20.43
CA LEU A 320 -24.23 13.60 -18.97
C LEU A 320 -25.67 13.53 -18.47
N ARG A 321 -26.55 14.39 -19.00
CA ARG A 321 -27.98 14.37 -18.65
C ARG A 321 -28.65 13.04 -19.03
N ALA A 322 -28.37 12.50 -20.22
CA ALA A 322 -28.98 11.24 -20.65
C ALA A 322 -28.55 10.06 -19.76
N ASP A 323 -27.27 10.02 -19.41
CA ASP A 323 -26.70 8.96 -18.58
C ASP A 323 -27.21 9.04 -17.15
N LEU A 324 -27.25 10.22 -16.54
CA LEU A 324 -27.79 10.40 -15.18
C LEU A 324 -29.28 10.03 -15.08
N LEU A 325 -30.08 10.32 -16.11
CA LEU A 325 -31.49 9.90 -16.15
C LEU A 325 -31.62 8.38 -16.28
N LEU A 326 -30.73 7.74 -17.04
CA LEU A 326 -30.72 6.29 -17.23
C LEU A 326 -30.34 5.57 -15.92
N GLU A 327 -29.31 6.05 -15.23
CA GLU A 327 -28.78 5.40 -14.03
C GLU A 327 -29.66 5.62 -12.79
N THR A 328 -30.14 6.85 -12.58
CA THR A 328 -30.94 7.18 -11.38
C THR A 328 -32.43 6.82 -11.53
N GLY A 329 -32.91 6.60 -12.76
CA GLY A 329 -34.33 6.43 -13.06
C GLY A 329 -35.16 7.72 -12.88
N ALA A 330 -34.50 8.89 -12.79
CA ALA A 330 -35.16 10.18 -12.67
C ALA A 330 -36.15 10.43 -13.82
N GLY A 331 -37.33 10.95 -13.51
CA GLY A 331 -38.46 11.07 -14.44
C GLY A 331 -39.40 9.85 -14.46
N ASN A 332 -39.01 8.73 -13.83
CA ASN A 332 -39.87 7.58 -13.56
C ASN A 332 -40.03 7.38 -12.04
N PRO A 333 -41.21 7.67 -11.45
CA PRO A 333 -41.40 7.60 -10.01
C PRO A 333 -41.10 6.24 -9.37
N ALA A 334 -41.28 5.13 -10.10
CA ALA A 334 -41.03 3.80 -9.57
C ALA A 334 -39.53 3.46 -9.56
N GLU A 335 -38.82 3.80 -10.64
CA GLU A 335 -37.37 3.57 -10.75
C GLU A 335 -36.61 4.49 -9.80
N TRP A 336 -36.96 5.77 -9.73
CA TRP A 336 -36.39 6.72 -8.78
C TRP A 336 -36.58 6.28 -7.31
N ALA A 337 -37.79 5.84 -6.95
CA ALA A 337 -38.07 5.36 -5.59
C ALA A 337 -37.30 4.08 -5.24
N GLN A 338 -37.04 3.22 -6.23
CA GLN A 338 -36.20 2.04 -6.03
C GLN A 338 -34.73 2.42 -5.87
N TRP A 339 -34.19 3.24 -6.79
CA TRP A 339 -32.79 3.66 -6.77
C TRP A 339 -32.45 4.41 -5.47
N THR A 340 -33.26 5.40 -5.09
CA THR A 340 -33.04 6.15 -3.84
C THR A 340 -33.20 5.29 -2.58
N ARG A 341 -34.05 4.25 -2.62
CA ARG A 341 -34.15 3.27 -1.52
C ARG A 341 -32.85 2.49 -1.38
N GLU A 342 -32.30 2.00 -2.49
CA GLU A 342 -31.04 1.26 -2.50
C GLU A 342 -29.89 2.13 -1.98
N LEU A 343 -29.79 3.38 -2.46
CA LEU A 343 -28.86 4.38 -1.96
C LEU A 343 -28.95 4.53 -0.43
N MET A 344 -30.10 4.91 0.11
CA MET A 344 -30.24 5.16 1.56
C MET A 344 -29.98 3.92 2.42
N VAL A 345 -30.34 2.72 1.94
CA VAL A 345 -30.08 1.46 2.68
C VAL A 345 -28.60 1.13 2.68
N GLN A 346 -27.88 1.38 1.58
CA GLN A 346 -26.44 1.16 1.49
C GLN A 346 -25.66 2.19 2.30
N THR A 347 -25.97 3.48 2.17
CA THR A 347 -25.29 4.56 2.89
C THR A 347 -25.40 4.40 4.41
N PHE A 348 -26.58 4.02 4.91
CA PHE A 348 -26.85 3.94 6.35
C PHE A 348 -27.06 2.49 6.83
N GLU A 349 -26.39 1.50 6.23
CA GLU A 349 -26.59 0.06 6.50
C GLU A 349 -26.48 -0.29 7.99
N SER A 350 -25.50 0.30 8.69
CA SER A 350 -25.26 0.08 10.12
C SER A 350 -26.24 0.83 11.03
N GLU A 351 -26.91 1.87 10.52
CA GLU A 351 -27.71 2.81 11.29
C GLU A 351 -29.21 2.69 11.07
N LEU A 352 -29.65 1.99 10.01
CA LEU A 352 -31.06 1.76 9.69
C LEU A 352 -31.46 0.29 9.84
N VAL A 353 -32.60 0.07 10.50
CA VAL A 353 -33.31 -1.21 10.51
C VAL A 353 -34.63 -1.03 9.77
N VAL A 354 -34.59 -1.25 8.46
CA VAL A 354 -35.77 -1.14 7.58
C VAL A 354 -36.47 -2.50 7.48
N PRO A 355 -37.72 -2.65 7.97
CA PRO A 355 -38.45 -3.90 7.82
C PRO A 355 -38.68 -4.28 6.36
N GLU A 356 -38.67 -5.57 6.05
CA GLU A 356 -38.96 -6.08 4.71
C GLU A 356 -40.34 -5.57 4.23
N GLY A 357 -40.36 -4.88 3.10
CA GLY A 357 -41.57 -4.27 2.52
C GLY A 357 -42.01 -2.92 3.12
N ALA A 358 -41.27 -2.33 4.06
CA ALA A 358 -41.56 -0.97 4.54
C ALA A 358 -41.19 0.07 3.47
N GLU A 359 -42.04 1.09 3.26
CA GLU A 359 -41.77 2.21 2.34
C GLU A 359 -40.88 3.25 3.02
N LEU A 360 -39.72 3.53 2.42
CA LEU A 360 -38.87 4.66 2.83
C LEU A 360 -39.40 5.96 2.22
N PRO A 361 -39.23 7.12 2.90
CA PRO A 361 -39.44 8.42 2.28
C PRO A 361 -38.60 8.53 1.00
N VAL A 362 -39.16 9.07 -0.08
CA VAL A 362 -38.46 9.22 -1.36
C VAL A 362 -37.95 10.66 -1.48
N PRO A 363 -36.63 10.88 -1.63
CA PRO A 363 -36.07 12.20 -1.89
C PRO A 363 -36.65 12.83 -3.17
N VAL A 364 -36.76 14.15 -3.20
CA VAL A 364 -37.18 14.90 -4.40
C VAL A 364 -35.99 15.28 -5.29
N ALA A 365 -34.77 15.28 -4.74
CA ALA A 365 -33.53 15.41 -5.51
C ALA A 365 -32.34 14.80 -4.77
N VAL A 366 -31.29 14.49 -5.53
CA VAL A 366 -29.98 14.02 -5.07
C VAL A 366 -28.90 14.90 -5.71
N LEU A 367 -27.85 15.17 -4.95
CA LEU A 367 -26.64 15.87 -5.37
C LEU A 367 -25.59 14.79 -5.61
N LEU A 368 -25.04 14.78 -6.83
CA LEU A 368 -24.02 13.86 -7.28
C LEU A 368 -22.77 14.65 -7.61
N ASP A 369 -21.62 14.18 -7.16
CA ASP A 369 -20.33 14.73 -7.57
C ASP A 369 -19.77 13.87 -8.72
N ILE A 370 -19.58 14.52 -9.88
CA ILE A 370 -19.14 13.87 -11.12
C ILE A 370 -17.66 14.17 -11.35
N PRO A 371 -16.79 13.14 -11.43
CA PRO A 371 -15.40 13.32 -11.84
C PRO A 371 -15.24 14.07 -13.16
N LEU A 372 -14.36 15.07 -13.22
CA LEU A 372 -14.09 15.80 -14.46
C LEU A 372 -13.52 14.89 -15.55
N ASP A 373 -12.71 13.90 -15.21
CA ASP A 373 -12.19 12.91 -16.16
C ASP A 373 -13.29 11.99 -16.72
N ALA A 374 -14.33 11.68 -15.93
CA ALA A 374 -15.50 10.95 -16.41
C ALA A 374 -16.35 11.75 -17.42
N LEU A 375 -16.21 13.07 -17.49
CA LEU A 375 -16.87 13.88 -18.54
C LEU A 375 -16.30 13.62 -19.93
N ASP A 376 -15.05 13.15 -20.02
CA ASP A 376 -14.39 12.81 -21.29
C ASP A 376 -14.45 11.32 -21.64
N ASP A 377 -14.73 10.46 -20.65
CA ASP A 377 -14.78 9.01 -20.82
C ASP A 377 -15.99 8.57 -21.68
N PRO A 378 -15.83 7.67 -22.67
CA PRO A 378 -16.94 7.03 -23.37
C PRO A 378 -17.69 5.93 -22.59
N ASP A 379 -17.16 5.46 -21.46
CA ASP A 379 -17.77 4.40 -20.64
C ASP A 379 -18.97 4.92 -19.80
N PRO A 380 -19.87 4.03 -19.33
CA PRO A 380 -21.06 4.43 -18.58
C PRO A 380 -20.73 5.09 -17.23
N LEU A 381 -21.34 6.25 -16.96
CA LEU A 381 -21.19 7.05 -15.72
C LEU A 381 -21.55 6.31 -14.42
N ALA A 382 -22.27 5.19 -14.50
CA ALA A 382 -22.69 4.35 -13.38
C ALA A 382 -21.56 3.92 -12.43
N GLN A 383 -20.31 3.96 -12.89
CA GLN A 383 -19.13 3.53 -12.14
C GLN A 383 -18.29 4.71 -11.62
N SER A 384 -18.73 5.94 -11.86
CA SER A 384 -17.86 7.10 -11.75
C SER A 384 -18.40 8.19 -10.82
N PHE A 385 -19.71 8.31 -10.60
CA PHE A 385 -20.25 9.38 -9.75
C PHE A 385 -20.33 9.00 -8.26
N ILE A 386 -20.30 10.02 -7.41
CA ILE A 386 -20.41 9.89 -5.94
C ILE A 386 -21.72 10.53 -5.49
N GLU A 387 -22.53 9.84 -4.67
CA GLU A 387 -23.74 10.42 -4.07
C GLU A 387 -23.42 11.21 -2.80
N SER A 388 -23.57 12.53 -2.85
CA SER A 388 -23.07 13.41 -1.79
C SER A 388 -24.16 13.89 -0.84
N ALA A 389 -25.34 14.24 -1.36
CA ALA A 389 -26.42 14.74 -0.53
C ALA A 389 -27.81 14.42 -1.11
N ILE A 390 -28.82 14.36 -0.24
CA ILE A 390 -30.22 14.18 -0.63
C ILE A 390 -31.10 15.29 -0.07
N THR A 391 -32.22 15.58 -0.75
CA THR A 391 -33.24 16.48 -0.21
C THR A 391 -34.64 15.90 -0.41
N PHE A 392 -35.46 15.99 0.64
CA PHE A 392 -36.86 15.53 0.63
C PHE A 392 -37.86 16.65 0.33
N ASP A 393 -37.42 17.91 0.37
CA ASP A 393 -38.26 19.10 0.18
C ASP A 393 -37.73 20.07 -0.89
N GLY A 394 -36.56 19.77 -1.48
CA GLY A 394 -35.93 20.57 -2.52
C GLY A 394 -35.23 21.82 -2.01
N THR A 395 -35.15 22.02 -0.68
CA THR A 395 -34.55 23.21 -0.07
C THR A 395 -33.51 22.85 0.98
N ASN A 396 -33.78 21.85 1.81
CA ASN A 396 -32.88 21.37 2.85
C ASN A 396 -32.13 20.14 2.33
N TRP A 397 -30.83 20.31 2.10
CA TRP A 397 -29.93 19.24 1.70
C TRP A 397 -29.38 18.54 2.95
N ARG A 398 -29.34 17.21 2.90
CA ARG A 398 -28.79 16.33 3.91
C ARG A 398 -27.59 15.64 3.31
N ASP A 399 -26.42 15.91 3.87
CA ASP A 399 -25.20 15.22 3.52
C ASP A 399 -25.35 13.73 3.86
N LEU A 400 -24.95 12.86 2.93
CA LEU A 400 -25.03 11.41 3.08
C LEU A 400 -23.89 10.84 3.95
N TYR A 401 -22.82 11.60 4.16
CA TYR A 401 -21.64 11.19 4.92
C TYR A 401 -21.51 11.90 6.29
N ASP A 402 -22.53 12.67 6.68
CA ASP A 402 -22.61 13.27 8.02
C ASP A 402 -22.94 12.21 9.10
N GLU A 403 -22.51 12.44 10.34
CA GLU A 403 -22.64 11.49 11.46
C GLU A 403 -24.11 11.27 11.91
N GLU A 404 -25.05 12.07 11.41
CA GLU A 404 -26.46 12.01 11.79
C GLU A 404 -27.37 11.48 10.67
N VAL A 405 -28.04 10.34 10.92
CA VAL A 405 -29.18 9.89 10.09
C VAL A 405 -30.18 11.03 9.86
N PRO A 406 -30.58 11.29 8.59
CA PRO A 406 -31.58 12.29 8.25
C PRO A 406 -32.85 12.17 9.10
N GLN A 407 -33.42 13.32 9.48
CA GLN A 407 -34.60 13.36 10.36
C GLN A 407 -35.76 12.53 9.81
N GLU A 408 -35.88 12.51 8.49
CA GLU A 408 -36.88 11.80 7.70
C GLU A 408 -36.76 10.28 7.84
N LEU A 409 -35.56 9.76 8.14
CA LEU A 409 -35.26 8.34 8.31
C LEU A 409 -35.23 7.89 9.77
N ARG A 410 -35.35 8.79 10.75
CA ARG A 410 -35.29 8.47 12.19
C ARG A 410 -36.26 7.39 12.66
N ALA A 411 -37.40 7.21 11.99
CA ALA A 411 -38.35 6.15 12.31
C ALA A 411 -37.77 4.73 12.12
N TYR A 412 -36.70 4.62 11.34
CA TYR A 412 -36.02 3.37 11.01
C TYR A 412 -34.64 3.27 11.67
N ARG A 413 -34.23 4.23 12.51
CA ARG A 413 -32.92 4.21 13.16
C ARG A 413 -32.77 2.95 14.04
N ALA A 414 -31.64 2.28 13.93
CA ALA A 414 -31.22 1.21 14.81
C ALA A 414 -31.25 1.72 16.27
N LYS A 415 -31.72 0.88 17.20
CA LYS A 415 -31.66 1.21 18.62
C LYS A 415 -30.28 0.81 19.14
N ASP A 416 -29.60 1.74 19.80
CA ASP A 416 -28.37 1.49 20.58
C ASP A 416 -28.49 0.28 21.52
#